data_AF-A0A948TZ43-F1
#
_entry.id   AF-A0A948TZ43-F1
#
_cell.length_a   1.000
_cell.length_b   1.000
_cell.length_c   1.000
_cell.angle_alpha   90.00
_cell.angle_beta   90.00
_cell.angle_gamma   90.00
#
_symmetry.space_group_name_H-M   'P 1'
#
loop_
_entity.id
_entity.type
_entity.pdbx_description
1 polymer ?
#
loop_
_entity_poly.entity_id
_entity_poly.type
_entity_poly.pdbx_seq_one_letter_code
_entity_poly.pdbx_strand_id
1 'polypeptide(L)'
;MNIIVRVKEILLTPKSAWSVIEAEETSTVALYTQYIMILAAIQAVAGFIGMSLIGFSTVGVSIKVPMMTGLTQMILGYVLVLMTVYIVAMIADALAPGFGGQKNSLMALKLVAYASTAAMVGGIFGLFPALGILTLVAALYSLYLLYLGVPTLMKVPQAKVLPYTAVLVISAVVVGVIAGTVLSAVRGDPTIGLGATTSEISIETPRGSATLDAAKIEEWSRRMEEAGKKLEKAQQSGNQAAMEKAIKEITSLQEGMPMEAPK
;
A
#
# COMPACT_ATOMS: atom_id res chain seq x y z
N MET A 1 -13.88 11.22 26.45
CA MET A 1 -14.29 10.10 25.57
C MET A 1 -13.41 8.90 25.85
N ASN A 2 -13.96 7.73 26.12
CA ASN A 2 -13.15 6.52 26.25
C ASN A 2 -12.96 5.91 24.84
N ILE A 3 -11.75 6.05 24.29
CA ILE A 3 -11.45 5.64 22.91
C ILE A 3 -11.72 4.16 22.67
N ILE A 4 -11.43 3.30 23.66
CA ILE A 4 -11.61 1.85 23.56
C ILE A 4 -13.10 1.50 23.45
N VAL A 5 -13.94 2.18 24.24
CA VAL A 5 -15.40 2.00 24.17
C VAL A 5 -15.90 2.43 22.80
N ARG A 6 -15.47 3.58 22.29
CA ARG A 6 -15.90 4.06 20.98
C ARG A 6 -15.47 3.15 19.83
N VAL A 7 -14.23 2.65 19.88
CA VAL A 7 -13.71 1.67 18.91
C VAL A 7 -14.56 0.40 18.96
N LYS A 8 -14.91 -0.12 20.14
CA LYS A 8 -15.79 -1.28 20.26
C LYS A 8 -17.19 -1.02 19.71
N GLU A 9 -17.77 0.13 20.02
CA GLU A 9 -19.12 0.50 19.54
C GLU A 9 -19.19 0.56 18.02
N ILE A 10 -18.21 1.20 17.36
CA ILE A 10 -18.20 1.32 15.90
C ILE A 10 -17.91 -0.03 15.23
N LEU A 11 -17.06 -0.88 15.82
CA LEU A 11 -16.70 -2.18 15.24
C LEU A 11 -17.73 -3.29 15.50
N LEU A 12 -18.45 -3.25 16.63
CA LEU A 12 -19.39 -4.31 17.01
C LEU A 12 -20.85 -3.92 16.75
N THR A 13 -21.17 -2.63 16.86
CA THR A 13 -22.54 -2.10 16.75
C THR A 13 -22.62 -0.90 15.80
N PRO A 14 -22.16 -1.04 14.54
CA PRO A 14 -21.94 0.10 13.64
C PRO A 14 -23.20 0.93 13.39
N LYS A 15 -24.35 0.29 13.20
CA LYS A 15 -25.62 1.00 12.94
C LYS A 15 -26.00 1.94 14.09
N SER A 16 -25.89 1.49 15.33
CA SER A 16 -26.19 2.30 16.51
C SER A 16 -25.12 3.39 16.71
N ALA A 17 -23.86 3.03 16.49
CA ALA A 17 -22.74 3.95 16.64
C ALA A 17 -22.86 5.15 15.69
N TRP A 18 -23.27 4.94 14.44
CA TRP A 18 -23.45 6.03 13.47
C TRP A 18 -24.51 7.05 13.91
N SER A 19 -25.63 6.60 14.48
CA SER A 19 -26.65 7.51 15.02
C SER A 19 -26.15 8.32 16.21
N VAL A 20 -25.35 7.72 17.10
CA VAL A 20 -24.72 8.43 18.22
C VAL A 20 -23.69 9.45 17.72
N ILE A 21 -22.85 9.08 16.75
CA ILE A 21 -21.82 9.95 16.17
C ILE A 21 -22.42 11.17 15.46
N GLU A 22 -23.57 10.99 14.82
CA GLU A 22 -24.30 12.08 14.18
C GLU A 22 -24.73 13.14 15.20
N ALA A 23 -25.32 12.70 16.32
CA ALA A 23 -25.81 13.56 17.38
C ALA A 23 -24.70 14.20 18.24
N GLU A 24 -23.47 13.69 18.16
CA GLU A 24 -22.36 14.17 18.98
C GLU A 24 -21.82 15.51 18.47
N GLU A 25 -21.70 16.50 19.34
CA GLU A 25 -20.99 17.74 18.98
C GLU A 25 -19.50 17.58 19.26
N THR A 26 -18.74 17.25 18.21
CA THR A 26 -17.28 17.11 18.29
C THR A 26 -16.64 18.09 17.32
N SER A 27 -15.64 18.86 17.77
CA SER A 27 -14.86 19.71 16.87
C SER A 27 -13.83 18.92 16.07
N THR A 28 -13.45 19.42 14.90
CA THR A 28 -12.37 18.83 14.07
C THR A 28 -11.08 18.61 14.86
N VAL A 29 -10.69 19.60 15.67
CA VAL A 29 -9.47 19.53 16.49
C VAL A 29 -9.58 18.45 17.55
N ALA A 30 -10.72 18.35 18.25
CA ALA A 30 -10.94 17.32 19.25
C ALA A 30 -10.92 15.92 18.62
N LEU A 31 -11.56 15.74 17.46
CA LEU A 31 -11.56 14.47 16.74
C LEU A 31 -10.14 14.05 16.31
N TYR A 32 -9.33 14.98 15.80
CA TYR A 32 -7.95 14.68 15.45
C TYR A 32 -7.09 14.32 16.67
N THR A 33 -7.13 15.17 17.69
CA THR A 33 -6.23 15.05 18.87
C THR A 33 -6.61 13.92 19.81
N GLN A 34 -7.90 13.65 19.99
CA GLN A 34 -8.40 12.69 20.97
C GLN A 34 -8.72 11.32 20.37
N TYR A 35 -8.70 11.18 19.03
CA TYR A 35 -9.07 9.94 18.36
C TYR A 35 -8.09 9.56 17.24
N ILE A 36 -8.05 10.33 16.15
CA ILE A 36 -7.32 9.95 14.92
C ILE A 36 -5.82 9.82 15.19
N MET A 37 -5.21 10.81 15.85
CA MET A 37 -3.78 10.81 16.16
C MET A 37 -3.38 9.64 17.07
N ILE A 38 -4.22 9.29 18.05
CA ILE A 38 -3.94 8.18 18.96
C ILE A 38 -3.99 6.84 18.20
N LEU A 39 -5.02 6.61 17.39
CA LEU A 39 -5.13 5.36 16.61
C LEU A 39 -4.05 5.25 15.53
N ALA A 40 -3.76 6.34 14.82
CA ALA A 40 -2.70 6.38 13.82
C ALA A 40 -1.33 6.12 14.45
N ALA A 41 -1.08 6.62 15.67
CA ALA A 41 0.17 6.37 16.38
C ALA A 41 0.31 4.88 16.75
N ILE A 42 -0.77 4.26 17.23
CA ILE A 42 -0.79 2.82 17.53
C ILE A 42 -0.47 2.00 16.27
N GLN A 43 -1.12 2.32 15.14
CA GLN A 43 -0.85 1.66 13.87
C GLN A 43 0.59 1.86 13.40
N ALA A 44 1.12 3.08 13.47
CA ALA A 44 2.48 3.39 13.04
C ALA A 44 3.54 2.65 13.88
N VAL A 45 3.37 2.63 15.21
CA VAL A 45 4.25 1.90 16.13
C VAL A 45 4.16 0.40 15.89
N ALA A 46 2.97 -0.15 15.70
CA ALA A 46 2.77 -1.56 15.38
C ALA A 46 3.50 -1.96 14.08
N GLY A 47 3.36 -1.15 13.02
CA GLY A 47 4.07 -1.37 11.76
C GLY A 47 5.59 -1.26 11.90
N PHE A 48 6.09 -0.29 12.67
CA PHE A 48 7.52 -0.14 12.96
C PHE A 48 8.10 -1.36 13.65
N ILE A 49 7.42 -1.86 14.70
CA ILE A 49 7.84 -3.05 15.45
C ILE A 49 7.80 -4.27 14.54
N GLY A 50 6.72 -4.45 13.77
CA GLY A 50 6.58 -5.56 12.83
C GLY A 50 7.69 -5.63 11.80
N MET A 51 8.07 -4.49 11.21
CA MET A 51 9.10 -4.48 10.16
C MET A 51 10.54 -4.40 10.67
N SER A 52 10.79 -3.74 11.81
CA SER A 52 12.15 -3.45 12.29
C SER A 52 12.63 -4.42 13.38
N LEU A 53 11.73 -4.91 14.23
CA LEU A 53 12.10 -5.83 15.33
C LEU A 53 11.83 -7.29 14.97
N ILE A 54 10.63 -7.57 14.44
CA ILE A 54 10.23 -8.91 14.01
C ILE A 54 10.85 -9.21 12.63
N GLY A 55 10.62 -8.31 11.67
CA GLY A 55 11.06 -8.48 10.29
C GLY A 55 10.17 -9.43 9.51
N PHE A 56 10.46 -9.58 8.22
CA PHE A 56 9.79 -10.55 7.36
C PHE A 56 10.80 -11.57 6.87
N SER A 57 10.41 -12.84 6.85
CA SER A 57 11.23 -13.93 6.34
C SER A 57 10.76 -14.28 4.94
N THR A 58 11.55 -13.96 3.91
CA THR A 58 11.36 -14.51 2.57
C THR A 58 12.37 -15.62 2.35
N VAL A 59 11.91 -16.83 2.01
CA VAL A 59 12.77 -17.96 1.59
C VAL A 59 13.93 -18.25 2.56
N GLY A 60 13.66 -18.30 3.87
CA GLY A 60 14.65 -18.64 4.90
C GLY A 60 15.65 -17.53 5.26
N VAL A 61 15.56 -16.36 4.65
CA VAL A 61 16.34 -15.17 5.02
C VAL A 61 15.44 -14.18 5.76
N SER A 62 15.83 -13.82 6.98
CA SER A 62 15.14 -12.80 7.77
C SER A 62 15.63 -11.41 7.37
N ILE A 63 14.77 -10.63 6.71
CA ILE A 63 15.04 -9.24 6.37
C ILE A 63 14.37 -8.37 7.43
N LYS A 64 15.19 -7.56 8.10
CA LYS A 64 14.73 -6.56 9.08
C LYS A 64 15.05 -5.19 8.55
N VAL A 65 14.07 -4.29 8.66
CA VAL A 65 14.29 -2.88 8.33
C VAL A 65 15.25 -2.30 9.38
N PRO A 66 16.37 -1.67 8.98
CA PRO A 66 17.27 -1.00 9.91
C PRO A 66 16.51 -0.01 10.82
N MET A 67 16.89 0.08 12.10
CA MET A 67 16.15 0.90 13.07
C MET A 67 15.99 2.36 12.63
N MET A 68 17.01 2.95 12.00
CA MET A 68 16.97 4.34 11.53
C MET A 68 16.00 4.55 10.36
N THR A 69 15.95 3.61 9.41
CA THR A 69 15.00 3.68 8.29
C THR A 69 13.60 3.38 8.79
N GLY A 70 13.43 2.38 9.66
CA GLY A 70 12.15 2.06 10.29
C GLY A 70 11.57 3.24 11.08
N LEU A 71 12.40 3.99 11.82
CA LEU A 71 11.94 5.15 12.59
C LEU A 71 11.48 6.30 11.68
N THR A 72 12.25 6.60 10.64
CA THR A 72 11.87 7.58 9.61
C THR A 72 10.52 7.19 8.98
N GLN A 73 10.35 5.90 8.70
CA GLN A 73 9.15 5.32 8.11
C GLN A 73 7.93 5.37 9.04
N MET A 74 8.15 5.16 10.34
CA MET A 74 7.11 5.32 11.36
C MET A 74 6.59 6.76 11.39
N ILE A 75 7.50 7.74 11.44
CA ILE A 75 7.14 9.16 11.52
C ILE A 75 6.45 9.61 10.23
N LEU A 76 7.05 9.29 9.07
CA LEU A 76 6.49 9.65 7.77
C LEU A 76 5.15 8.96 7.52
N GLY A 77 5.05 7.67 7.80
CA GLY A 77 3.81 6.90 7.67
C GLY A 77 2.70 7.43 8.58
N TYR A 78 3.05 7.82 9.81
CA TYR A 78 2.11 8.46 10.73
C TYR A 78 1.53 9.76 10.15
N VAL A 79 2.39 10.66 9.66
CA VAL A 79 1.95 11.94 9.06
C VAL A 79 1.13 11.70 7.80
N LEU A 80 1.53 10.74 6.96
CA LEU A 80 0.80 10.39 5.74
C LEU A 80 -0.60 9.84 6.05
N VAL A 81 -0.77 8.97 7.05
CA VAL A 81 -2.09 8.46 7.45
C VAL A 81 -3.01 9.60 7.89
N LEU A 82 -2.51 10.55 8.70
CA LEU A 82 -3.30 11.72 9.09
C LEU A 82 -3.71 12.56 7.87
N MET A 83 -2.80 12.75 6.93
CA MET A 83 -3.05 13.49 5.70
C MET A 83 -4.06 12.76 4.81
N THR A 84 -3.96 11.43 4.66
CA THR A 84 -4.90 10.61 3.90
C THR A 84 -6.30 10.71 4.47
N VAL A 85 -6.48 10.61 5.79
CA VAL A 85 -7.79 10.77 6.43
C VAL A 85 -8.38 12.15 6.12
N TYR A 86 -7.57 13.21 6.18
CA TYR A 86 -8.00 14.56 5.85
C TYR A 86 -8.42 14.70 4.38
N ILE A 87 -7.59 14.23 3.45
CA ILE A 87 -7.84 14.33 2.01
C ILE A 87 -9.10 13.53 1.65
N VAL A 88 -9.25 12.31 2.17
CA VAL A 88 -10.42 11.46 1.89
C VAL A 88 -11.69 12.08 2.48
N ALA A 89 -11.61 12.72 3.65
CA ALA A 89 -12.74 13.48 4.21
C ALA A 89 -13.12 14.67 3.32
N MET A 90 -12.15 15.39 2.77
CA MET A 90 -12.40 16.49 1.84
C MET A 90 -13.05 16.01 0.54
N ILE A 91 -12.62 14.85 0.02
CA ILE A 91 -13.24 14.20 -1.14
C ILE A 91 -14.67 13.77 -0.81
N ALA A 92 -14.91 13.16 0.35
CA ALA A 92 -16.24 12.78 0.79
C ALA A 92 -17.20 13.99 0.85
N ASP A 93 -16.74 15.10 1.41
CA ASP A 93 -17.48 16.37 1.47
C ASP A 93 -17.75 16.94 0.07
N ALA A 94 -16.75 16.92 -0.81
CA ALA A 94 -16.88 17.40 -2.18
C ALA A 94 -17.85 16.56 -3.02
N LEU A 95 -17.87 15.24 -2.83
CA LEU A 95 -18.74 14.31 -3.57
C LEU A 95 -20.20 14.41 -3.14
N ALA A 96 -20.50 14.75 -1.88
CA ALA A 96 -21.85 14.62 -1.33
C ALA A 96 -22.95 15.33 -2.14
N PRO A 97 -22.78 16.60 -2.59
CA PRO A 97 -23.80 17.28 -3.39
C PRO A 97 -24.09 16.60 -4.72
N GLY A 98 -23.07 16.00 -5.36
CA GLY A 98 -23.22 15.30 -6.64
C GLY A 98 -24.13 14.07 -6.54
N PHE A 99 -24.25 13.50 -5.34
CA PHE A 99 -25.09 12.32 -5.06
C PHE A 99 -26.36 12.68 -4.28
N GLY A 100 -26.70 13.96 -4.13
CA GLY A 100 -27.90 14.43 -3.42
C GLY A 100 -27.78 14.40 -1.90
N GLY A 101 -26.55 14.30 -1.37
CA GLY A 101 -26.26 14.49 0.05
C GLY A 101 -25.96 15.94 0.41
N GLN A 102 -25.66 16.18 1.68
CA GLN A 102 -25.32 17.49 2.22
C GLN A 102 -23.82 17.65 2.40
N LYS A 103 -23.31 18.84 2.05
CA LYS A 103 -21.94 19.25 2.37
C LYS A 103 -21.83 19.58 3.85
N ASN A 104 -20.93 18.89 4.54
CA ASN A 104 -20.57 19.15 5.92
C ASN A 104 -19.21 18.52 6.19
N SER A 105 -18.17 19.34 6.14
CA SER A 105 -16.78 18.87 6.26
C SER A 105 -16.50 18.18 7.60
N LEU A 106 -17.20 18.56 8.67
CA LEU A 106 -17.08 17.92 9.99
C LEU A 106 -17.73 16.52 9.99
N MET A 107 -18.89 16.37 9.37
CA MET A 107 -19.55 15.06 9.23
C MET A 107 -18.80 14.14 8.27
N ALA A 108 -18.23 14.68 7.20
CA ALA A 108 -17.36 13.93 6.29
C ALA A 108 -16.09 13.44 6.99
N LEU A 109 -15.49 14.29 7.84
CA LEU A 109 -14.33 13.90 8.63
C LEU A 109 -14.67 12.81 9.64
N LYS A 110 -15.80 12.93 10.37
CA LYS A 110 -16.29 11.88 11.26
C LYS A 110 -16.50 10.57 10.50
N LEU A 111 -17.16 10.62 9.34
CA LEU A 111 -17.40 9.45 8.52
C LEU A 111 -16.09 8.70 8.22
N VAL A 112 -15.10 9.42 7.69
CA VAL A 112 -13.82 8.81 7.30
C VAL A 112 -13.02 8.36 8.52
N ALA A 113 -12.96 9.15 9.60
CA ALA A 113 -12.24 8.81 10.82
C ALA A 113 -12.79 7.56 11.51
N TYR A 114 -14.11 7.45 11.66
CA TYR A 114 -14.74 6.30 12.29
C TYR A 114 -14.78 5.07 11.37
N ALA A 115 -14.94 5.25 10.06
CA ALA A 115 -14.88 4.12 9.12
C ALA A 115 -13.45 3.54 9.01
N SER A 116 -12.43 4.40 8.98
CA SER A 116 -11.02 3.97 8.93
C SER A 116 -10.52 3.35 10.24
N THR A 117 -11.30 3.42 11.32
CA THR A 117 -10.96 2.80 12.61
C THR A 117 -10.70 1.30 12.46
N ALA A 118 -11.50 0.60 11.65
CA ALA A 118 -11.29 -0.82 11.42
C ALA A 118 -9.94 -1.09 10.75
N ALA A 119 -9.55 -0.30 9.75
CA ALA A 119 -8.24 -0.42 9.09
C ALA A 119 -7.09 -0.06 10.04
N MET A 120 -7.23 0.98 10.87
CA MET A 120 -6.22 1.39 11.83
C MET A 120 -5.99 0.33 12.92
N VAL A 121 -7.07 -0.20 13.48
CA VAL A 121 -7.02 -1.31 14.46
C VAL A 121 -6.51 -2.59 13.79
N GLY A 122 -6.94 -2.84 12.55
CA GLY A 122 -6.43 -3.91 11.71
C GLY A 122 -4.91 -3.82 11.52
N GLY A 123 -4.38 -2.62 11.37
CA GLY A 123 -2.94 -2.36 11.25
C GLY A 123 -2.10 -2.86 12.42
N ILE A 124 -2.69 -3.07 13.60
CA ILE A 124 -2.00 -3.69 14.75
C ILE A 124 -1.56 -5.12 14.40
N PHE A 125 -2.35 -5.86 13.62
CA PHE A 125 -1.97 -7.19 13.16
C PHE A 125 -0.75 -7.17 12.21
N GLY A 126 -0.39 -6.01 11.68
CA GLY A 126 0.86 -5.79 10.94
C GLY A 126 2.13 -6.03 11.76
N LEU A 127 2.01 -6.18 13.09
CA LEU A 127 3.09 -6.70 13.94
C LEU A 127 3.59 -8.07 13.48
N PHE A 128 2.69 -8.94 13.03
CA PHE A 128 3.03 -10.27 12.55
C PHE A 128 2.71 -10.37 11.06
N PRO A 129 3.70 -10.45 10.17
CA PRO A 129 3.47 -10.57 8.73
C PRO A 129 2.54 -11.72 8.34
N ALA A 130 2.56 -12.82 9.10
CA ALA A 130 1.65 -13.96 8.93
C ALA A 130 0.16 -13.62 9.15
N LEU A 131 -0.14 -12.56 9.89
CA LEU A 131 -1.49 -12.07 10.15
C LEU A 131 -1.94 -10.99 9.15
N GLY A 132 -1.20 -10.76 8.05
CA GLY A 132 -1.59 -9.81 7.01
C GLY A 132 -2.97 -10.09 6.37
N ILE A 133 -3.45 -11.33 6.44
CA ILE A 133 -4.83 -11.64 6.03
C ILE A 133 -5.86 -10.91 6.92
N LEU A 134 -5.59 -10.75 8.22
CA LEU A 134 -6.47 -10.06 9.16
C LEU A 134 -6.45 -8.54 8.92
N THR A 135 -5.29 -7.99 8.54
CA THR A 135 -5.21 -6.57 8.15
C THR A 135 -6.09 -6.29 6.93
N LEU A 136 -6.10 -7.22 5.95
CA LEU A 136 -6.94 -7.11 4.76
C LEU A 136 -8.43 -7.22 5.11
N VAL A 137 -8.81 -8.18 5.94
CA VAL A 137 -10.21 -8.32 6.40
C VAL A 137 -10.68 -7.06 7.13
N ALA A 138 -9.84 -6.49 8.00
CA ALA A 138 -10.15 -5.25 8.71
C ALA A 138 -10.27 -4.03 7.77
N ALA A 139 -9.45 -3.97 6.71
CA ALA A 139 -9.57 -2.97 5.67
C ALA A 139 -10.89 -3.11 4.89
N LEU A 140 -11.28 -4.34 4.51
CA LEU A 140 -12.58 -4.61 3.87
C LEU A 140 -13.75 -4.24 4.79
N TYR A 141 -13.63 -4.52 6.09
CA TYR A 141 -14.64 -4.14 7.06
C TYR A 141 -14.79 -2.61 7.18
N SER A 142 -13.70 -1.84 6.99
CA SER A 142 -13.75 -0.37 6.93
C SER A 142 -14.63 0.14 5.79
N LEU A 143 -14.64 -0.55 4.64
CA LEU A 143 -15.52 -0.22 3.51
C LEU A 143 -17.00 -0.42 3.87
N TYR A 144 -17.29 -1.50 4.61
CA TYR A 144 -18.63 -1.77 5.13
C TYR A 144 -19.09 -0.71 6.13
N LEU A 145 -18.20 -0.30 7.06
CA LEU A 145 -18.48 0.81 7.98
C LEU A 145 -18.77 2.10 7.24
N LEU A 146 -17.96 2.42 6.22
CA LEU A 146 -18.15 3.60 5.40
C LEU A 146 -19.52 3.58 4.73
N TYR A 147 -19.90 2.47 4.09
CA TYR A 147 -21.20 2.30 3.44
C TYR A 147 -22.38 2.55 4.40
N LEU A 148 -22.29 2.09 5.65
CA LEU A 148 -23.31 2.31 6.68
C LEU A 148 -23.37 3.76 7.19
N GLY A 149 -22.22 4.45 7.25
CA GLY A 149 -22.13 5.81 7.78
C GLY A 149 -22.58 6.87 6.78
N VAL A 150 -22.40 6.64 5.48
CA VAL A 150 -22.71 7.58 4.39
C VAL A 150 -24.14 8.16 4.47
N PRO A 151 -25.23 7.35 4.51
CA PRO A 151 -26.59 7.89 4.54
C PRO A 151 -26.88 8.68 5.82
N THR A 152 -26.26 8.28 6.93
CA THR A 152 -26.48 8.88 8.25
C THR A 152 -25.81 10.26 8.36
N LEU A 153 -24.52 10.33 8.00
CA LEU A 153 -23.70 11.54 8.18
C LEU A 153 -23.73 12.50 6.98
N MET A 154 -23.70 11.97 5.75
CA MET A 154 -23.68 12.80 4.54
C MET A 154 -25.08 13.02 3.96
N LYS A 155 -26.13 12.45 4.58
CA LYS A 155 -27.54 12.56 4.15
C LYS A 155 -27.78 12.16 2.69
N VAL A 156 -26.94 11.26 2.17
CA VAL A 156 -27.08 10.73 0.80
C VAL A 156 -28.30 9.79 0.76
N PRO A 157 -29.23 9.95 -0.20
CA PRO A 157 -30.36 9.04 -0.36
C PRO A 157 -29.90 7.60 -0.57
N GLN A 158 -30.56 6.63 0.05
CA GLN A 158 -30.21 5.19 0.00
C GLN A 158 -29.96 4.66 -1.43
N ALA A 159 -30.73 5.13 -2.41
CA ALA A 159 -30.56 4.77 -3.82
C ALA A 159 -29.21 5.19 -4.43
N LYS A 160 -28.55 6.22 -3.88
CA LYS A 160 -27.28 6.79 -4.35
C LYS A 160 -26.09 6.52 -3.41
N VAL A 161 -26.32 5.84 -2.28
CA VAL A 161 -25.25 5.49 -1.32
C VAL A 161 -24.21 4.57 -1.96
N LEU A 162 -24.65 3.57 -2.73
CA LEU A 162 -23.76 2.61 -3.37
C LEU A 162 -22.78 3.30 -4.35
N PRO A 163 -23.23 4.09 -5.35
CA PRO A 163 -22.31 4.76 -6.25
C PRO A 163 -21.47 5.84 -5.55
N TYR A 164 -22.00 6.57 -4.55
CA TYR A 164 -21.20 7.49 -3.74
C TYR A 164 -20.04 6.78 -3.04
N THR A 165 -20.35 5.67 -2.36
CA THR A 165 -19.36 4.86 -1.63
C THR A 165 -18.32 4.30 -2.59
N ALA A 166 -18.73 3.79 -3.76
CA ALA A 166 -17.80 3.25 -4.75
C ALA A 166 -16.78 4.31 -5.21
N VAL A 167 -17.23 5.52 -5.57
CA VAL A 167 -16.34 6.61 -5.99
C VAL A 167 -15.43 7.06 -4.86
N LEU A 168 -15.96 7.17 -3.64
CA LEU A 168 -15.17 7.54 -2.46
C LEU A 168 -14.11 6.48 -2.13
N VAL A 169 -14.45 5.20 -2.23
CA VAL A 169 -13.51 4.08 -1.99
C VAL A 169 -12.41 4.06 -3.05
N ILE A 170 -12.75 4.22 -4.33
CA ILE A 170 -11.75 4.32 -5.40
C ILE A 170 -10.81 5.50 -5.11
N SER A 171 -11.37 6.66 -4.74
CA SER A 171 -10.57 7.84 -4.40
C SER A 171 -9.66 7.59 -3.19
N ALA A 172 -10.17 6.92 -2.15
CA ALA A 172 -9.40 6.56 -0.96
C ALA A 172 -8.26 5.58 -1.28
N VAL A 173 -8.51 4.59 -2.15
CA VAL A 173 -7.48 3.67 -2.64
C VAL A 173 -6.42 4.43 -3.42
N VAL A 174 -6.79 5.34 -4.32
CA VAL A 174 -5.84 6.17 -5.08
C VAL A 174 -4.97 7.01 -4.14
N VAL A 175 -5.58 7.69 -3.16
CA VAL A 175 -4.83 8.48 -2.17
C VAL A 175 -3.91 7.58 -1.32
N GLY A 176 -4.40 6.40 -0.92
CA GLY A 176 -3.61 5.43 -0.17
C GLY A 176 -2.42 4.89 -0.96
N VAL A 177 -2.59 4.60 -2.26
CA VAL A 177 -1.51 4.19 -3.15
C VAL A 177 -0.48 5.30 -3.29
N ILE A 178 -0.90 6.55 -3.50
CA ILE A 178 0.01 7.71 -3.57
C ILE A 178 0.78 7.89 -2.25
N ALA A 179 0.11 7.76 -1.11
CA ALA A 179 0.80 7.79 0.19
C ALA A 179 1.81 6.63 0.32
N GLY A 180 1.43 5.43 -0.14
CA GLY A 180 2.31 4.26 -0.19
C GLY A 180 3.54 4.47 -1.07
N THR A 181 3.39 5.04 -2.27
CA THR A 181 4.52 5.29 -3.18
C THR A 181 5.48 6.34 -2.62
N VAL A 182 4.96 7.40 -1.96
CA VAL A 182 5.80 8.38 -1.26
C VAL A 182 6.59 7.71 -0.14
N LEU A 183 5.96 6.82 0.62
CA LEU A 183 6.59 6.09 1.70
C LEU A 183 7.68 5.11 1.20
N SER A 184 7.43 4.43 0.08
CA SER A 184 8.38 3.53 -0.58
C SER A 184 9.55 4.27 -1.23
N ALA A 185 9.32 5.44 -1.82
CA ALA A 185 10.38 6.27 -2.41
C ALA A 185 11.45 6.67 -1.37
N VAL A 186 11.04 6.91 -0.11
CA VAL A 186 11.97 7.20 0.99
C VAL A 186 12.74 5.97 1.46
N ARG A 187 12.21 4.76 1.17
CA ARG A 187 12.77 3.48 1.62
C ARG A 187 13.86 2.95 0.68
N GLY A 188 13.91 3.42 -0.57
CA GLY A 188 14.84 2.91 -1.59
C GLY A 188 14.55 1.47 -2.04
N ASP A 189 13.43 0.89 -1.63
CA ASP A 189 13.03 -0.49 -1.90
C ASP A 189 11.91 -0.49 -2.96
N PRO A 190 12.11 -1.12 -4.15
CA PRO A 190 11.14 -1.11 -5.23
C PRO A 190 10.08 -2.20 -5.07
N THR A 191 9.44 -2.29 -3.90
CA THR A 191 8.35 -3.25 -3.67
C THR A 191 6.99 -2.57 -3.43
N ILE A 192 6.17 -2.68 -4.48
CA ILE A 192 4.72 -2.94 -4.52
C ILE A 192 3.78 -1.77 -4.20
N GLY A 193 3.62 -0.88 -5.18
CA GLY A 193 2.27 -0.48 -5.60
C GLY A 193 1.69 -1.58 -6.50
N LEU A 194 0.38 -1.85 -6.42
CA LEU A 194 -0.28 -2.83 -7.30
C LEU A 194 0.12 -2.58 -8.78
N GLY A 195 0.98 -3.43 -9.34
CA GLY A 195 1.22 -3.49 -10.79
C GLY A 195 2.51 -2.87 -11.37
N ALA A 196 3.65 -2.90 -10.68
CA ALA A 196 4.94 -2.60 -11.35
C ALA A 196 6.03 -3.60 -10.95
N THR A 197 6.19 -4.63 -11.79
CA THR A 197 7.42 -5.42 -11.90
C THR A 197 8.51 -4.55 -12.53
N THR A 198 9.76 -4.72 -12.04
CA THR A 198 11.02 -4.12 -12.54
C THR A 198 11.15 -2.63 -12.24
N SER A 199 12.16 -2.15 -11.53
CA SER A 199 13.58 -2.36 -11.79
C SER A 199 14.39 -1.98 -10.53
N GLU A 200 15.55 -2.61 -10.35
CA GLU A 200 16.53 -2.37 -9.27
C GLU A 200 16.29 -3.11 -7.94
N ILE A 201 16.47 -4.43 -7.94
CA ILE A 201 16.56 -5.20 -6.69
C ILE A 201 17.94 -4.91 -6.07
N SER A 202 18.00 -4.01 -5.09
CA SER A 202 19.18 -3.80 -4.23
C SER A 202 19.13 -4.78 -3.07
N ILE A 203 20.04 -5.76 -3.04
CA ILE A 203 20.19 -6.70 -1.93
C ILE A 203 21.37 -6.26 -1.08
N GLU A 204 21.10 -5.64 0.07
CA GLU A 204 22.14 -5.45 1.09
C GLU A 204 22.39 -6.76 1.82
N THR A 205 23.57 -7.35 1.61
CA THR A 205 24.10 -8.42 2.48
C THR A 205 25.23 -7.88 3.35
N PRO A 206 25.50 -8.47 4.53
CA PRO A 206 26.51 -7.98 5.50
C PRO A 206 27.97 -7.92 5.01
N ARG A 207 28.25 -8.19 3.74
CA ARG A 207 29.58 -8.17 3.12
C ARG A 207 29.78 -7.12 2.02
N GLY A 208 28.77 -6.31 1.70
CA GLY A 208 28.88 -5.25 0.69
C GLY A 208 27.70 -5.23 -0.28
N SER A 209 27.47 -4.07 -0.90
CA SER A 209 26.40 -3.84 -1.87
C SER A 209 26.75 -4.43 -3.24
N ALA A 210 25.89 -5.29 -3.78
CA ALA A 210 25.93 -5.71 -5.18
C ALA A 210 24.75 -5.05 -5.92
N THR A 211 25.05 -4.30 -6.98
CA THR A 211 24.07 -3.54 -7.76
C THR A 211 23.80 -4.27 -9.07
N LEU A 212 22.63 -4.89 -9.19
CA LEU A 212 22.18 -5.43 -10.47
C LEU A 212 21.72 -4.29 -11.38
N ASP A 213 22.64 -3.78 -12.20
CA ASP A 213 22.37 -2.76 -13.23
C ASP A 213 21.33 -3.26 -14.25
N ALA A 214 20.13 -2.66 -14.22
CA ALA A 214 19.06 -2.95 -15.18
C ALA A 214 19.51 -2.75 -16.65
N ALA A 215 20.40 -1.78 -16.90
CA ALA A 215 20.96 -1.52 -18.22
C ALA A 215 21.74 -2.72 -18.79
N LYS A 216 22.45 -3.48 -17.95
CA LYS A 216 23.21 -4.68 -18.38
C LYS A 216 22.27 -5.84 -18.70
N ILE A 217 21.15 -5.96 -17.98
CA ILE A 217 20.13 -6.98 -18.22
C ILE A 217 19.37 -6.68 -19.52
N GLU A 218 19.03 -5.41 -19.76
CA GLU A 218 18.37 -4.97 -20.99
C GLU A 218 19.28 -5.18 -22.20
N GLU A 219 20.56 -4.82 -22.11
CA GLU A 219 21.55 -5.09 -23.18
C GLU A 219 21.72 -6.60 -23.45
N TRP A 220 21.79 -7.41 -22.39
CA TRP A 220 21.89 -8.88 -22.51
C TRP A 220 20.65 -9.47 -23.18
N SER A 221 19.45 -9.02 -22.80
CA SER A 221 18.18 -9.47 -23.39
C SER A 221 18.07 -9.14 -24.88
N ARG A 222 18.47 -7.92 -25.28
CA ARG A 222 18.48 -7.52 -26.69
C ARG A 222 19.45 -8.37 -27.51
N ARG A 223 20.65 -8.66 -26.98
CA ARG A 223 21.65 -9.50 -27.66
C ARG A 223 21.21 -10.95 -27.78
N MET A 224 20.51 -11.48 -26.76
CA MET A 224 19.92 -12.81 -26.80
C MET A 224 18.78 -12.91 -27.84
N GLU A 225 17.92 -11.90 -27.93
CA GLU A 225 16.85 -11.86 -28.93
C GLU A 225 17.39 -11.76 -30.36
N GLU A 226 18.42 -10.94 -30.58
CA GLU A 226 19.12 -10.84 -31.87
C GLU A 226 19.81 -12.15 -32.26
N ALA A 227 20.48 -12.82 -31.31
CA ALA A 227 21.12 -14.11 -31.53
C ALA A 227 20.09 -15.23 -31.81
N GLY A 228 18.94 -15.20 -31.12
CA GLY A 228 17.82 -16.10 -31.38
C GLY A 228 17.23 -15.93 -32.78
N LYS A 229 17.01 -14.68 -33.23
CA LYS A 229 16.54 -14.39 -34.60
C LYS A 229 17.54 -14.83 -35.68
N LYS A 230 18.84 -14.71 -35.41
CA LYS A 230 19.89 -15.23 -36.32
C LYS A 230 19.85 -16.76 -36.39
N LEU A 231 19.68 -17.43 -35.25
CA LEU A 231 19.56 -18.89 -35.20
C LEU A 231 18.33 -19.37 -35.97
N GLU A 232 17.18 -18.74 -35.77
CA GLU A 232 15.93 -19.08 -36.44
C GLU A 232 16.03 -18.89 -37.97
N LYS A 233 16.62 -17.78 -38.43
CA LYS A 233 16.90 -17.57 -39.86
C LYS A 233 17.90 -18.57 -40.43
N ALA A 234 18.94 -18.92 -39.67
CA ALA A 234 19.93 -19.92 -40.09
C ALA A 234 19.33 -21.33 -40.17
N GLN A 235 18.42 -21.66 -39.27
CA GLN A 235 17.69 -22.93 -39.24
C GLN A 235 16.68 -23.02 -40.40
N GLN A 236 15.94 -21.94 -40.69
CA GLN A 236 15.01 -21.88 -41.82
C GLN A 236 15.72 -21.93 -43.19
N SER A 237 16.93 -21.38 -43.29
CA SER A 237 17.74 -21.40 -44.52
C SER A 237 18.63 -22.64 -44.67
N GLY A 238 18.62 -23.55 -43.69
CA GLY A 238 19.47 -24.75 -43.70
C GLY A 238 20.97 -24.46 -43.70
N ASN A 239 21.39 -23.25 -43.35
CA ASN A 239 22.79 -22.82 -43.41
C ASN A 239 23.54 -23.22 -42.14
N GLN A 240 24.16 -24.38 -42.18
CA GLN A 240 24.83 -25.02 -41.04
C GLN A 240 25.94 -24.14 -40.42
N ALA A 241 26.68 -23.37 -41.23
CA ALA A 241 27.73 -22.45 -40.76
C ALA A 241 27.16 -21.23 -40.02
N ALA A 242 26.02 -20.72 -40.46
CA ALA A 242 25.32 -19.63 -39.78
C ALA A 242 24.67 -20.10 -38.46
N MET A 243 24.19 -21.35 -38.44
CA MET A 243 23.61 -21.97 -37.25
C MET A 243 24.66 -22.17 -36.15
N GLU A 244 25.84 -22.69 -36.51
CA GLU A 244 26.94 -22.89 -35.56
C GLU A 244 27.46 -21.56 -34.98
N LYS A 245 27.48 -20.50 -35.80
CA LYS A 245 27.86 -19.15 -35.36
C LYS A 245 26.85 -18.56 -34.38
N ALA A 246 25.55 -18.71 -34.65
CA ALA A 246 24.50 -18.25 -33.76
C ALA A 246 24.46 -19.04 -32.44
N ILE A 247 24.71 -20.36 -32.48
CA ILE A 247 24.84 -21.20 -31.28
C ILE A 247 26.02 -20.73 -30.42
N LYS A 248 27.21 -20.50 -31.00
CA LYS A 248 28.37 -19.96 -30.26
C LYS A 248 28.10 -18.57 -29.66
N GLU A 249 27.35 -17.71 -30.36
CA GLU A 249 26.95 -16.38 -29.87
C GLU A 249 26.00 -16.53 -28.67
N ILE A 250 25.03 -17.44 -28.72
CA ILE A 250 24.13 -17.75 -27.59
C ILE A 250 24.89 -18.35 -26.41
N THR A 251 25.80 -19.31 -26.64
CA THR A 251 26.61 -19.93 -25.57
C THR A 251 27.48 -18.90 -24.84
N SER A 252 28.11 -17.99 -25.57
CA SER A 252 28.94 -16.94 -24.94
C SER A 252 28.12 -15.90 -24.17
N LEU A 253 26.89 -15.58 -24.62
CA LEU A 253 25.96 -14.75 -23.86
C LEU A 253 25.44 -15.47 -22.61
N GLN A 254 25.28 -16.80 -22.66
CA GLN A 254 24.85 -17.61 -21.52
C GLN A 254 25.95 -17.72 -20.44
N GLU A 255 27.23 -17.71 -20.84
CA GLU A 255 28.38 -17.61 -19.92
C GLU A 255 28.55 -16.21 -19.32
N GLY A 256 28.20 -15.16 -20.07
CA GLY A 256 28.23 -13.76 -19.64
C GLY A 256 26.96 -13.29 -18.90
N MET A 257 26.16 -14.22 -18.38
CA MET A 257 24.96 -13.90 -17.61
C MET A 257 25.33 -12.97 -16.45
N PRO A 258 24.65 -11.83 -16.24
CA PRO A 258 24.93 -10.92 -15.14
C PRO A 258 24.42 -11.52 -13.81
N MET A 259 25.00 -12.64 -13.40
CA MET A 259 24.95 -13.15 -12.04
C MET A 259 26.23 -12.65 -11.39
N GLU A 260 26.19 -11.49 -10.73
CA GLU A 260 27.33 -11.01 -9.96
C GLU A 260 27.67 -12.06 -8.89
N ALA A 261 28.76 -12.80 -9.12
CA ALA A 261 29.34 -13.64 -8.08
C ALA A 261 29.88 -12.71 -6.98
N PRO A 262 29.58 -13.00 -5.69
CA PRO A 262 30.01 -12.14 -4.59
C PRO A 262 31.55 -12.09 -4.54
N LYS A 263 32.12 -10.89 -4.46
CA LYS A 263 33.48 -10.67 -3.97
C LYS A 263 33.44 -10.30 -2.50
#